data_AF-A0A453GUC3-F1
#
_entry.id   AF-A0A453GUC3-F1
#
_cell.length_a   1.000
_cell.length_b   1.000
_cell.length_c   1.000
_cell.angle_alpha   90.00
_cell.angle_beta   90.00
_cell.angle_gamma   90.00
#
_symmetry.space_group_name_H-M   'P 1'
#
loop_
_entity.id
_entity.type
_entity.pdbx_description
1 polymer ?
#
loop_
_entity_poly.entity_id
_entity_poly.type
_entity_poly.pdbx_seq_one_letter_code
_entity_poly.pdbx_strand_id
1 'polypeptide(L)'
;MSTCKKTRAEATSVVSSDRLSSLLPKINGNVLSRLDVREAVRTSTLSSTWRDAWTDMPKISLRDRNFTRTRFVTLVDMVLALHKGTIEEFDISGKKSYHDELARWMLVLSRRSPSFCNWKTASSACPGHSKVSRA
;
A
#
# COMPACT_ATOMS: atom_id res chain seq x y z
N MET A 1 -27.36 9.40 -59.65
CA MET A 1 -27.11 10.36 -58.56
C MET A 1 -26.79 9.59 -57.30
N SER A 2 -25.69 9.97 -56.67
CA SER A 2 -24.87 9.18 -55.77
C SER A 2 -25.47 8.89 -54.39
N THR A 3 -25.03 7.77 -53.83
CA THR A 3 -25.27 7.28 -52.47
C THR A 3 -24.63 8.17 -51.40
N CYS A 4 -25.25 8.21 -50.21
CA CYS A 4 -24.51 8.41 -48.97
C CYS A 4 -25.26 7.79 -47.79
N LYS A 5 -24.99 6.50 -47.53
CA LYS A 5 -25.30 5.89 -46.24
C LYS A 5 -24.14 6.24 -45.30
N LYS A 6 -24.39 7.15 -44.37
CA LYS A 6 -23.45 7.54 -43.33
C LYS A 6 -23.38 6.41 -42.29
N THR A 7 -22.42 5.51 -42.44
CA THR A 7 -22.03 4.58 -41.39
C THR A 7 -21.27 5.39 -40.34
N ARG A 8 -21.84 5.47 -39.13
CA ARG A 8 -21.10 5.92 -37.96
C ARG A 8 -20.05 4.85 -37.69
N ALA A 9 -18.79 5.17 -37.96
CA ALA A 9 -17.67 4.37 -37.50
C ALA A 9 -17.73 4.36 -35.97
N GLU A 10 -18.17 3.23 -35.43
CA GLU A 10 -17.96 2.88 -34.05
C GLU A 10 -16.45 2.68 -33.91
N ALA A 11 -15.77 3.73 -33.47
CA ALA A 11 -14.42 3.62 -32.98
C ALA A 11 -14.52 2.81 -31.68
N THR A 12 -14.54 1.48 -31.82
CA THR A 12 -14.12 0.58 -30.76
C THR A 12 -12.69 0.97 -30.47
N SER A 13 -12.49 1.89 -29.52
CA SER A 13 -11.18 2.03 -28.91
C SER A 13 -10.93 0.66 -28.31
N VAL A 14 -10.11 -0.11 -29.00
CA VAL A 14 -9.42 -1.23 -28.39
C VAL A 14 -8.60 -0.55 -27.29
N VAL A 15 -9.19 -0.44 -26.11
CA VAL A 15 -8.44 -0.21 -24.88
C VAL A 15 -7.49 -1.37 -24.87
N SER A 16 -6.27 -1.15 -25.36
CA SER A 16 -5.23 -2.16 -25.33
C SER A 16 -5.06 -2.45 -23.86
N SER A 17 -5.66 -3.54 -23.39
CA SER A 17 -5.61 -3.91 -21.99
C SER A 17 -4.14 -3.97 -21.64
N ASP A 18 -3.68 -3.03 -20.80
CA ASP A 18 -2.28 -2.90 -20.49
C ASP A 18 -1.78 -4.27 -20.06
N ARG A 19 -0.72 -4.77 -20.71
CA ARG A 19 -0.19 -6.11 -20.43
C ARG A 19 0.17 -6.27 -18.95
N LEU A 20 0.48 -5.15 -18.28
CA LEU A 20 0.71 -5.05 -16.84
C LEU A 20 -0.57 -5.17 -16.00
N SER A 21 -1.72 -4.76 -16.52
CA SER A 21 -3.03 -4.98 -15.90
C SER A 21 -3.50 -6.44 -16.06
N SER A 22 -3.04 -7.12 -17.12
CA SER A 22 -3.32 -8.55 -17.35
C SER A 22 -2.45 -9.51 -16.53
N LEU A 23 -1.34 -9.04 -15.96
CA LEU A 23 -0.59 -9.77 -14.94
C LEU A 23 -1.44 -9.80 -13.66
N LEU A 24 -1.94 -10.98 -13.29
CA LEU A 24 -2.94 -11.19 -12.24
C LEU A 24 -2.72 -10.31 -10.98
N PRO A 25 -3.78 -9.79 -10.35
CA PRO A 25 -3.71 -8.93 -9.17
C PRO A 25 -2.77 -9.42 -8.05
N LYS A 26 -2.67 -10.75 -7.87
CA LYS A 26 -1.77 -11.40 -6.90
C LYS A 26 -0.28 -11.13 -7.15
N ILE A 27 0.15 -11.04 -8.42
CA ILE A 27 1.55 -10.75 -8.75
C ILE A 27 1.86 -9.28 -8.44
N ASN A 28 0.90 -8.39 -8.70
CA ASN A 28 1.07 -6.96 -8.44
C ASN A 28 1.24 -6.68 -6.94
N GLY A 29 0.45 -7.32 -6.07
CA GLY A 29 0.62 -7.21 -4.62
C GLY A 29 2.03 -7.62 -4.14
N ASN A 30 2.59 -8.70 -4.71
CA ASN A 30 3.96 -9.17 -4.40
C ASN A 30 5.06 -8.26 -4.97
N VAL A 31 4.82 -7.59 -6.09
CA VAL A 31 5.76 -6.59 -6.62
C VAL A 31 5.75 -5.35 -5.74
N LEU A 32 4.56 -4.87 -5.37
CA LEU A 32 4.38 -3.72 -4.50
C LEU A 32 4.94 -3.97 -3.09
N SER A 33 4.90 -5.20 -2.59
CA SER A 33 5.44 -5.55 -1.26
C SER A 33 6.96 -5.40 -1.14
N ARG A 34 7.66 -5.18 -2.27
CA ARG A 34 9.10 -4.87 -2.32
C ARG A 34 9.36 -3.36 -2.27
N LEU A 35 8.32 -2.54 -2.40
CA LEU A 35 8.38 -1.09 -2.37
C LEU A 35 7.95 -0.57 -1.00
N ASP A 36 8.37 0.66 -0.68
CA ASP A 36 7.71 1.38 0.39
C ASP A 36 6.33 1.87 -0.06
N VAL A 37 5.44 2.16 0.89
CA VAL A 37 4.07 2.58 0.58
C VAL A 37 4.02 3.79 -0.36
N ARG A 38 4.98 4.72 -0.24
CA ARG A 38 4.99 5.91 -1.10
C ARG A 38 5.28 5.54 -2.56
N GLU A 39 6.25 4.67 -2.81
CA GLU A 39 6.51 4.17 -4.15
C GLU A 39 5.37 3.26 -4.63
N ALA A 40 4.76 2.46 -3.75
CA ALA A 40 3.60 1.64 -4.08
C ALA A 40 2.37 2.47 -4.49
N VAL A 41 2.12 3.60 -3.82
CA VAL A 41 1.05 4.54 -4.19
C VAL A 41 1.37 5.23 -5.53
N ARG A 42 2.65 5.51 -5.82
CA ARG A 42 3.04 6.07 -7.12
C ARG A 42 2.81 5.08 -8.25
N THR A 43 3.20 3.82 -8.06
CA THR A 43 2.96 2.76 -9.05
C THR A 43 1.48 2.40 -9.18
N SER A 44 0.67 2.69 -8.16
CA SER A 44 -0.80 2.55 -8.21
C SER A 44 -1.48 3.48 -9.22
N THR A 45 -0.75 4.43 -9.81
CA THR A 45 -1.26 5.32 -10.87
C THR A 45 -1.16 4.71 -12.27
N LEU A 46 -0.43 3.60 -12.44
CA LEU A 46 -0.20 2.97 -13.74
C LEU A 46 -1.48 2.42 -14.37
N SER A 47 -2.37 1.85 -13.57
CA SER A 47 -3.71 1.46 -14.01
C SER A 47 -4.66 1.25 -12.82
N SER A 48 -5.94 1.02 -13.10
CA SER A 48 -6.93 0.70 -12.06
C SER A 48 -6.60 -0.58 -11.29
N THR A 49 -6.05 -1.61 -11.94
CA THR A 49 -5.69 -2.86 -11.25
C THR A 49 -4.53 -2.67 -10.28
N TRP A 50 -3.57 -1.80 -10.61
CA TRP A 50 -2.47 -1.44 -9.71
C TRP A 50 -2.94 -0.56 -8.55
N ARG A 51 -3.98 0.26 -8.76
CA ARG A 51 -4.63 1.04 -7.72
C ARG A 51 -5.24 0.19 -6.62
N ASP A 52 -5.78 -0.98 -6.96
CA ASP A 52 -6.38 -1.87 -5.96
C ASP A 52 -5.35 -2.85 -5.37
N ALA A 53 -4.28 -3.19 -6.13
CA ALA A 53 -3.30 -4.18 -5.71
C ALA A 53 -2.53 -3.84 -4.41
N TRP A 54 -2.34 -2.56 -4.08
CA TRP A 54 -1.63 -2.19 -2.84
C TRP A 54 -2.45 -2.50 -1.58
N THR A 55 -3.79 -2.61 -1.67
CA THR A 55 -4.63 -2.92 -0.51
C THR A 55 -4.50 -4.37 -0.05
N ASP A 56 -3.93 -5.24 -0.88
CA ASP A 56 -3.74 -6.68 -0.61
C ASP A 56 -2.25 -7.04 -0.41
N MET A 57 -1.40 -6.03 -0.20
CA MET A 57 0.04 -6.19 -0.07
C MET A 57 0.46 -6.81 1.28
N PRO A 58 1.10 -7.99 1.32
CA PRO A 58 1.40 -8.68 2.58
C PRO A 58 2.48 -8.00 3.42
N LYS A 59 3.34 -7.18 2.80
CA LYS A 59 4.41 -6.47 3.49
C LYS A 59 4.29 -4.98 3.29
N ILE A 60 4.19 -4.24 4.38
CA ILE A 60 3.98 -2.78 4.37
C ILE A 60 5.20 -2.14 5.03
N SER A 61 5.99 -1.38 4.26
CA SER A 61 7.08 -0.55 4.80
C SER A 61 6.77 0.93 4.60
N LEU A 62 6.79 1.69 5.69
CA LEU A 62 6.46 3.11 5.77
C LEU A 62 7.69 3.88 6.28
N ARG A 63 8.17 4.82 5.46
CA ARG A 63 9.34 5.66 5.78
C ARG A 63 8.97 7.12 5.94
N ASP A 64 9.35 7.74 7.05
CA ASP A 64 8.95 9.14 7.31
C ASP A 64 9.61 10.18 6.41
N ARG A 65 10.78 9.87 5.83
CA ARG A 65 11.52 10.67 4.83
C ARG A 65 11.33 12.19 5.04
N ASN A 66 10.71 12.87 4.08
CA ASN A 66 10.47 14.31 4.10
C ASN A 66 9.02 14.67 4.48
N PHE A 67 8.22 13.71 4.95
CA PHE A 67 6.87 14.00 5.41
C PHE A 67 6.89 14.82 6.69
N THR A 68 5.97 15.76 6.87
CA THR A 68 5.69 16.31 8.21
C THR A 68 5.15 15.20 9.12
N ARG A 69 5.31 15.32 10.45
CA ARG A 69 4.80 14.30 11.39
C ARG A 69 3.31 14.03 11.14
N THR A 70 2.52 15.09 11.01
CA THR A 70 1.08 15.02 10.74
C THR A 70 0.76 14.25 9.46
N ARG A 71 1.43 14.58 8.34
CA ARG A 71 1.20 13.88 7.05
C ARG A 71 1.59 12.41 7.12
N PHE A 72 2.68 12.09 7.82
CA PHE A 72 3.08 10.70 7.98
C PHE A 72 2.05 9.93 8.80
N VAL A 73 1.59 10.48 9.94
CA VAL A 73 0.56 9.84 10.77
C VAL A 73 -0.72 9.60 9.96
N THR A 74 -1.19 10.60 9.22
CA THR A 74 -2.35 10.47 8.34
C THR A 74 -2.14 9.38 7.29
N LEU A 75 -0.94 9.29 6.70
CA LEU A 75 -0.63 8.24 5.73
C LEU A 75 -0.72 6.84 6.38
N VAL A 76 -0.13 6.65 7.56
CA VAL A 76 -0.20 5.37 8.28
C VAL A 76 -1.66 5.01 8.58
N ASP A 77 -2.45 5.97 9.02
CA ASP A 77 -3.88 5.77 9.32
C ASP A 77 -4.68 5.37 8.08
N MET A 78 -4.46 6.05 6.97
CA MET A 78 -5.08 5.70 5.69
C MET A 78 -4.70 4.29 5.25
N VAL A 79 -3.43 3.91 5.38
CA VAL A 79 -2.96 2.57 5.02
C VAL A 79 -3.63 1.51 5.90
N LEU A 80 -3.63 1.70 7.22
CA LEU A 80 -4.27 0.76 8.14
C LEU A 80 -5.79 0.65 7.94
N ALA A 81 -6.45 1.75 7.56
CA ALA A 81 -7.88 1.77 7.30
C ALA A 81 -8.25 1.08 5.97
N LEU A 82 -7.49 1.35 4.91
CA LEU A 82 -7.80 0.90 3.55
C LEU A 82 -7.24 -0.48 3.21
N HIS A 83 -6.28 -0.99 3.98
CA HIS A 83 -5.73 -2.32 3.76
C HIS A 83 -6.82 -3.38 3.96
N LYS A 84 -6.95 -4.31 3.01
CA LYS A 84 -7.95 -5.39 3.01
C LYS A 84 -7.33 -6.76 3.21
N GLY A 85 -6.06 -6.92 2.81
CA GLY A 85 -5.32 -8.16 2.94
C GLY A 85 -4.85 -8.50 4.35
N THR A 86 -4.20 -9.66 4.45
CA THR A 86 -3.43 -10.07 5.62
C THR A 86 -2.10 -9.34 5.62
N ILE A 87 -1.84 -8.56 6.66
CA ILE A 87 -0.54 -7.90 6.85
C ILE A 87 0.36 -8.96 7.48
N GLU A 88 1.38 -9.45 6.79
CA GLU A 88 2.37 -10.36 7.36
C GLU A 88 3.50 -9.59 8.04
N GLU A 89 3.90 -8.47 7.43
CA GLU A 89 5.03 -7.67 7.88
C GLU A 89 4.65 -6.18 7.84
N PHE A 90 4.85 -5.50 8.96
CA PHE A 90 4.61 -4.07 9.08
C PHE A 90 5.85 -3.38 9.65
N ASP A 91 6.49 -2.53 8.84
CA ASP A 91 7.71 -1.81 9.18
C ASP A 91 7.47 -0.30 9.12
N ILE A 92 7.72 0.38 10.24
CA ILE A 92 7.78 1.84 10.30
C ILE A 92 9.21 2.25 10.59
N SER A 93 9.82 3.01 9.70
CA SER A 93 11.16 3.59 9.92
C SER A 93 11.17 5.10 9.73
N GLY A 94 11.94 5.80 10.56
CA GLY A 94 11.96 7.25 10.51
C GLY A 94 12.86 7.95 11.51
N LYS A 95 13.10 9.24 11.25
CA LYS A 95 13.87 10.11 12.14
C LYS A 95 13.03 10.75 13.24
N LYS A 96 11.71 10.64 13.17
CA LYS A 96 10.78 11.26 14.12
C LYS A 96 10.28 10.26 15.16
N SER A 97 9.83 10.79 16.29
CA SER A 97 9.15 10.04 17.33
C SER A 97 7.64 9.99 17.05
N TYR A 98 7.04 8.81 17.23
CA TYR A 98 5.60 8.54 17.03
C TYR A 98 4.97 7.84 18.24
N HIS A 99 5.58 7.97 19.43
CA HIS A 99 5.20 7.20 20.62
C HIS A 99 3.70 7.29 20.96
N ASP A 100 3.10 8.46 20.77
CA ASP A 100 1.67 8.69 21.06
C ASP A 100 0.75 7.95 20.09
N GLU A 101 1.18 7.78 18.84
CA GLU A 101 0.40 7.10 17.79
C GLU A 101 0.66 5.59 17.76
N LEU A 102 1.83 5.14 18.23
CA LEU A 102 2.22 3.72 18.24
C LEU A 102 1.20 2.84 18.96
N ALA A 103 0.72 3.24 20.14
CA ALA A 103 -0.26 2.45 20.90
C ALA A 103 -1.55 2.22 20.11
N ARG A 104 -2.03 3.26 19.42
CA ARG A 104 -3.23 3.17 18.58
C ARG A 104 -3.00 2.30 17.35
N TRP A 105 -1.86 2.43 16.69
CA TRP A 105 -1.52 1.57 15.54
C TRP A 105 -1.36 0.10 15.96
N MET A 106 -0.70 -0.16 17.09
CA MET A 106 -0.58 -1.51 17.65
C MET A 106 -1.94 -2.12 17.95
N LEU A 107 -2.89 -1.34 18.48
CA LEU A 107 -4.26 -1.84 18.71
C LEU A 107 -4.95 -2.25 17.40
N VAL A 108 -4.81 -1.45 16.34
CA VAL A 108 -5.39 -1.76 15.02
C VAL A 108 -4.71 -2.98 14.41
N LEU A 109 -3.39 -3.07 14.50
CA LEU A 109 -2.59 -4.19 14.01
C LEU A 109 -2.89 -5.48 14.78
N SER A 110 -3.06 -5.42 16.10
CA SER A 110 -3.39 -6.59 16.94
C SER A 110 -4.68 -7.28 16.49
N ARG A 111 -5.67 -6.51 16.03
CA ARG A 111 -6.92 -7.07 15.47
C ARG A 111 -6.73 -7.78 14.13
N ARG A 112 -5.64 -7.49 13.43
CA ARG A 112 -5.30 -8.01 12.10
C ARG A 112 -4.15 -9.03 12.13
N SER A 113 -3.54 -9.23 13.30
CA SER A 113 -2.52 -10.24 13.62
C SER A 113 -1.33 -10.31 12.66
N PRO A 114 -0.55 -9.23 12.46
CA PRO A 114 0.65 -9.32 11.67
C PRO A 114 1.71 -10.21 12.27
N SER A 115 2.32 -11.04 11.43
CA SER A 115 3.36 -12.00 11.82
C SER A 115 4.62 -11.31 12.33
N PHE A 116 4.91 -10.09 11.86
CA PHE A 116 6.09 -9.33 12.24
C PHE A 116 5.83 -7.81 12.23
N CYS A 117 6.20 -7.14 13.33
CA CYS A 117 6.17 -5.68 13.43
C CYS A 117 7.58 -5.16 13.74
N ASN A 118 8.09 -4.25 12.91
CA ASN A 118 9.38 -3.59 13.12
C ASN A 118 9.18 -2.08 13.24
N TRP A 119 9.78 -1.49 14.26
CA TRP A 119 9.68 -0.05 14.51
C TRP A 119 11.09 0.50 14.70
N LYS A 120 11.58 1.23 13.71
CA LYS A 120 12.91 1.84 13.70
C LYS A 120 12.77 3.36 13.66
N THR A 121 12.39 3.93 14.79
CA THR A 121 12.29 5.39 14.98
C THR A 121 13.55 5.92 15.66
N ALA A 122 13.92 7.19 15.45
CA ALA A 122 15.11 7.80 16.05
C ALA A 122 15.18 7.76 17.58
N SER A 123 14.08 7.43 18.27
CA SER A 123 14.04 7.18 19.71
C SER A 123 14.25 5.68 20.04
N SER A 124 15.18 5.00 19.36
CA SER A 124 15.54 3.63 19.73
C SER A 124 16.55 3.62 20.87
N ALA A 125 16.08 3.92 22.08
CA ALA A 125 16.68 3.42 23.31
C ALA A 125 16.02 2.10 23.77
N CYS A 126 15.13 1.49 22.97
CA CYS A 126 14.60 0.16 23.22
C CYS A 126 14.57 -0.63 21.89
N PRO A 127 15.40 -1.67 21.69
CA PRO A 127 15.20 -2.64 20.63
C PRO A 127 14.12 -3.61 21.08
N GLY A 128 12.85 -3.20 20.97
CA GLY A 128 11.71 -4.05 21.27
C GLY A 128 11.37 -4.94 20.09
N HIS A 129 12.05 -6.09 19.95
CA HIS A 129 11.56 -7.20 19.12
C HIS A 129 10.28 -7.77 19.76
N SER A 130 9.13 -7.15 19.46
CA SER A 130 7.85 -7.66 19.94
C SER A 130 7.34 -8.71 18.94
N LYS A 131 7.69 -9.98 19.17
CA LYS A 131 6.91 -11.10 18.63
C LYS A 131 5.56 -11.06 19.32
N VAL A 132 4.50 -10.74 18.58
CA VAL A 132 3.12 -11.01 19.03
C VAL A 132 2.99 -12.53 19.08
N SER A 133 3.25 -13.12 20.25
CA SER A 133 3.13 -14.56 20.47
C SER A 133 1.68 -14.91 20.77
N ARG A 134 1.23 -15.95 20.08
CA ARG A 134 -0.10 -16.55 20.12
C ARG A 134 -0.45 -17.00 21.55
N ALA A 135 -1.65 -16.64 22.02
CA ALA A 135 -2.38 -17.34 23.06
C ALA A 135 -3.54 -18.09 22.41
#